data_AF-A0A7K2X5J8-F1
#
_entry.id   AF-A0A7K2X5J8-F1
#
_cell.length_a   1.000
_cell.length_b   1.000
_cell.length_c   1.000
_cell.angle_alpha   90.00
_cell.angle_beta   90.00
_cell.angle_gamma   90.00
#
_symmetry.space_group_name_H-M   'P 1'
#
loop_
_entity.id
_entity.type
_entity.pdbx_description
1 polymer ?
#
loop_
_entity_poly.entity_id
_entity_poly.type
_entity_poly.pdbx_seq_one_letter_code
_entity_poly.pdbx_strand_id
1 'polypeptide(L)' 'MSDDDPYLWLEEVSGDAALAWVAERNAETAEALAADPGFAPLKERLREVLDASDRIPYTTRRGAHLYNFWQDAEH' A
#
# COMPACT_ATOMS: atom_id res chain seq x y z
N MET A 1 -31.07 -0.44 25.88
CA MET A 1 -30.63 -1.05 24.61
C MET A 1 -29.13 -0.94 24.64
N SER A 2 -28.44 -2.02 25.00
CA SER A 2 -26.98 -2.06 24.91
C SER A 2 -26.64 -2.23 23.44
N ASP A 3 -26.02 -1.22 22.84
CA ASP A 3 -25.20 -1.40 21.64
C ASP A 3 -23.95 -2.17 22.07
N ASP A 4 -24.08 -3.49 22.25
CA ASP A 4 -22.92 -4.36 22.40
C ASP A 4 -22.31 -4.54 21.01
N ASP A 5 -21.29 -3.74 20.69
CA ASP A 5 -20.51 -3.89 19.47
C ASP A 5 -19.55 -5.10 19.62
N PRO A 6 -19.79 -6.21 18.89
CA PRO A 6 -18.93 -7.39 18.95
C PRO A 6 -17.51 -7.16 18.40
N TYR A 7 -17.29 -6.03 17.71
CA TYR A 7 -16.04 -5.65 17.09
C TYR A 7 -15.31 -4.51 17.81
N LEU A 8 -15.79 -4.08 18.98
CA LEU A 8 -15.18 -2.98 19.75
C LEU A 8 -13.67 -3.16 19.99
N TRP A 9 -13.21 -4.40 20.10
CA TRP A 9 -11.79 -4.72 20.29
C TRP A 9 -10.90 -4.42 19.07
N LEU A 10 -11.48 -4.24 17.88
CA LEU A 10 -10.75 -3.77 16.70
C LEU A 10 -10.40 -2.28 16.77
N GLU A 11 -11.04 -1.51 17.65
CA GLU A 11 -10.74 -0.08 17.83
C GLU A 11 -9.40 0.16 18.53
N GLU A 12 -8.93 -0.82 19.32
CA GLU A 12 -7.57 -0.80 19.86
C GLU A 12 -6.59 -1.27 18.77
N VAL A 13 -6.25 -0.34 17.87
CA VAL A 13 -5.45 -0.60 16.66
C VAL A 13 -4.04 -1.15 16.94
N SER A 14 -3.53 -0.96 18.16
CA SER A 14 -2.22 -1.48 18.57
C SER A 14 -2.33 -2.76 19.42
N GLY A 15 -3.56 -3.24 19.66
CA GLY A 15 -3.82 -4.41 20.50
C GLY A 15 -3.46 -5.71 19.79
N ASP A 16 -2.86 -6.64 20.54
CA ASP A 16 -2.42 -7.94 20.01
C ASP A 16 -3.54 -8.71 19.30
N ALA A 17 -4.78 -8.66 19.85
CA ALA A 17 -5.94 -9.30 19.23
C ALA A 17 -6.24 -8.69 17.86
N ALA A 18 -6.35 -7.36 17.78
CA ALA A 18 -6.63 -6.61 16.55
C ALA A 18 -5.56 -6.89 15.48
N LEU A 19 -4.29 -6.84 15.87
CA LEU A 19 -3.16 -7.13 14.99
C LEU A 19 -3.17 -8.57 14.49
N ALA A 20 -3.45 -9.55 15.35
CA ALA A 20 -3.53 -10.96 14.95
C ALA A 20 -4.66 -11.19 13.94
N TRP A 21 -5.82 -10.58 14.17
CA TRP A 21 -6.95 -10.68 13.26
C TRP A 21 -6.67 -10.03 11.91
N VAL A 22 -6.08 -8.83 11.89
CA VAL A 22 -5.69 -8.16 10.64
C VAL A 22 -4.67 -9.01 9.88
N ALA A 23 -3.70 -9.61 10.56
CA ALA A 23 -2.71 -10.48 9.92
C ALA A 23 -3.37 -11.69 9.23
N GLU A 24 -4.34 -12.33 9.89
CA GLU A 24 -5.07 -13.47 9.33
C GLU A 24 -5.89 -13.08 8.10
N ARG A 25 -6.65 -11.99 8.18
CA ARG A 25 -7.49 -11.50 7.06
C ARG A 25 -6.64 -10.99 5.89
N ASN A 26 -5.50 -10.38 6.18
CA ASN A 26 -4.54 -9.97 5.16
C ASN A 26 -3.94 -11.18 4.44
N ALA A 27 -3.59 -12.25 5.16
CA ALA A 27 -3.06 -13.47 4.56
C ALA A 27 -4.09 -14.12 3.62
N GLU A 28 -5.32 -14.27 4.08
CA GLU A 28 -6.45 -14.80 3.29
C GLU A 28 -6.64 -14.00 2.00
N THR A 29 -6.68 -12.66 2.10
CA THR A 29 -6.89 -11.79 0.94
C THR A 29 -5.68 -11.79 0.00
N ALA A 30 -4.47 -11.78 0.56
CA ALA A 30 -3.24 -11.80 -0.24
C ALA A 30 -3.11 -13.10 -1.03
N GLU A 31 -3.43 -14.23 -0.43
CA GLU A 31 -3.45 -15.53 -1.10
C GLU A 31 -4.48 -15.55 -2.23
N ALA A 32 -5.71 -15.10 -1.96
CA ALA A 32 -6.77 -15.04 -2.96
C ALA A 32 -6.42 -14.16 -4.16
N LEU A 33 -5.81 -12.99 -3.92
CA LEU A 33 -5.38 -12.09 -4.99
C LEU A 33 -4.16 -12.61 -5.75
N ALA A 34 -3.17 -13.17 -5.05
CA ALA A 34 -1.95 -13.67 -5.66
C ALA A 34 -2.15 -14.99 -6.44
N ALA A 35 -3.24 -15.72 -6.17
CA ALA A 35 -3.63 -16.91 -6.92
C ALA A 35 -4.14 -16.59 -8.34
N ASP A 36 -4.54 -15.35 -8.62
CA ASP A 36 -4.96 -14.94 -9.96
C ASP A 36 -3.77 -14.99 -10.94
N PRO A 37 -3.85 -15.73 -12.07
CA PRO A 37 -2.75 -15.84 -13.02
C PRO A 37 -2.28 -14.49 -13.62
N GLY A 38 -3.15 -13.49 -13.64
CA GLY A 38 -2.86 -12.13 -14.08
C GLY A 38 -2.16 -11.27 -13.04
N PHE A 39 -2.11 -11.68 -11.77
CA PHE A 39 -1.52 -10.89 -10.69
C PHE A 39 -0.03 -10.62 -10.91
N ALA A 40 0.77 -11.67 -11.14
CA ALA A 40 2.22 -11.55 -11.36
C ALA A 40 2.58 -10.64 -12.55
N PRO A 41 2.05 -10.85 -13.77
CA PRO A 41 2.40 -9.99 -14.90
C PRO A 41 1.88 -8.55 -14.72
N LEU A 42 0.75 -8.34 -14.05
CA LEU A 42 0.26 -6.99 -13.74
C LEU A 42 1.21 -6.28 -12.77
N LYS A 43 1.63 -6.96 -11.69
CA LYS A 43 2.57 -6.44 -10.71
C LYS A 43 3.90 -6.03 -11.35
N GLU A 44 4.45 -6.87 -12.23
CA GLU A 44 5.69 -6.57 -12.96
C GLU A 44 5.55 -5.32 -13.83
N ARG A 45 4.50 -5.24 -14.66
CA ARG A 45 4.26 -4.08 -15.52
C ARG A 45 4.07 -2.78 -14.75
N LEU A 46 3.36 -2.82 -13.63
CA LEU A 46 3.20 -1.65 -12.77
C LEU A 46 4.52 -1.23 -12.14
N ARG A 47 5.34 -2.20 -11.72
CA ARG A 47 6.66 -1.93 -11.16
C ARG A 47 7.59 -1.28 -12.20
N GLU A 48 7.63 -1.80 -13.42
CA GLU A 48 8.41 -1.19 -14.52
C GLU A 48 8.07 0.29 -14.71
N VAL A 49 6.79 0.65 -14.66
CA VAL A 49 6.34 2.03 -14.80
C VAL A 49 6.68 2.89 -13.58
N LEU A 50 6.62 2.34 -12.38
CA LEU A 50 6.92 3.09 -11.15
C LEU A 50 8.42 3.32 -10.97
N ASP A 51 9.22 2.31 -11.29
CA ASP A 51 10.69 2.31 -11.20
C ASP A 51 11.36 3.00 -12.40
N ALA A 52 10.58 3.44 -13.39
CA ALA A 52 11.09 4.09 -14.61
C ALA A 52 11.81 5.41 -14.29
N SER A 53 13.09 5.48 -14.67
CA SER A 53 13.95 6.63 -14.43
C SER A 53 13.67 7.84 -15.35
N ASP A 54 12.85 7.65 -16.38
CA ASP A 54 12.49 8.65 -17.39
C ASP A 54 11.09 9.25 -17.18
N ARG A 55 10.47 9.01 -16.02
CA ARG A 55 9.18 9.60 -15.65
C ARG A 55 9.25 11.13 -15.65
N ILE A 56 8.18 11.78 -16.10
CA ILE A 56 8.08 13.23 -16.08
C ILE A 56 7.98 13.71 -14.62
N PRO A 57 8.94 14.50 -14.11
CA PRO A 57 8.91 14.97 -12.74
C PRO A 57 7.89 16.10 -12.59
N TYR A 58 6.98 15.95 -11.64
CA TYR A 58 6.09 17.04 -11.23
C TYR A 58 6.85 17.96 -10.27
N THR A 59 7.23 19.13 -10.76
CA THR A 59 8.07 20.07 -10.01
C THR A 59 7.26 21.18 -9.35
N THR A 60 7.71 21.61 -8.17
CA THR A 60 7.25 22.84 -7.52
C THR A 60 8.35 23.89 -7.57
N ARG A 61 8.02 25.10 -8.03
CA ARG A 61 8.97 26.22 -8.06
C ARG A 61 9.02 26.97 -6.73
N ARG A 62 10.22 27.23 -6.21
CA ARG A 62 10.46 28.17 -5.09
C ARG A 62 11.59 29.12 -5.49
N GLY A 63 11.23 30.37 -5.77
CA GLY A 63 12.17 31.38 -6.27
C GLY A 63 12.77 30.99 -7.63
N ALA A 64 14.09 30.87 -7.68
CA ALA A 64 14.84 30.45 -8.87
C ALA A 64 14.97 28.93 -9.03
N HIS A 65 14.54 28.13 -8.05
CA HIS A 65 14.75 26.69 -8.02
C HIS A 65 13.46 25.90 -8.27
N LEU A 66 13.61 24.73 -8.89
CA LEU A 66 12.56 23.72 -9.07
C LEU A 66 12.88 22.52 -8.18
N TYR A 67 11.87 22.03 -7.46
CA TYR A 67 11.99 20.91 -6.53
C TYR A 67 11.06 19.78 -6.97
N ASN A 68 11.54 18.56 -6.89
CA ASN A 68 10.75 17.34 -7.00
C ASN A 68 11.31 16.31 -6.01
N PHE A 69 10.41 15.56 -5.37
CA PHE A 69 10.78 14.39 -4.59
C PHE A 69 10.71 13.19 -5.54
N TRP A 70 11.88 12.69 -5.90
CA TRP A 70 12.04 11.64 -6.90
C TRP A 70 12.07 10.28 -6.21
N GLN A 71 11.37 9.31 -6.80
CA GLN A 71 11.37 7.93 -6.37
C GLN A 71 11.46 7.04 -7.60
N ASP A 72 12.43 6.15 -7.61
CA ASP A 72 12.66 5.16 -8.66
C ASP A 72 13.21 3.86 -8.02
N ALA A 73 13.80 2.98 -8.83
CA ALA A 73 14.40 1.77 -8.30
C ALA A 73 15.59 2.02 -7.33
N GLU A 74 16.27 3.17 -7.46
CA GLU A 74 17.49 3.52 -6.74
C GLU A 74 17.26 4.51 -5.58
N HIS A 75 16.13 5.22 -5.55
CA HIS A 75 15.80 6.30 -4.60
C HIS A 75 14.37 6.23 -4.06
#